data_AF-B4JSD4-F1
#
_entry.id   AF-B4JSD4-F1
#
_cell.length_a   1.000
_cell.length_b   1.000
_cell.length_c   1.000
_cell.angle_alpha   90.00
_cell.angle_beta   90.00
_cell.angle_gamma   90.00
#
_symmetry.space_group_name_H-M   'P 1'
#
loop_
_entity.id
_entity.type
_entity.pdbx_description
1 polymer ?
#
loop_
_entity_poly.entity_id
_entity_poly.type
_entity_poly.pdbx_seq_one_letter_code
_entity_poly.pdbx_strand_id
1 'polypeptide(L)'
;MQQISVQLLYFLLVICIACIEHNHAATKVLYEFHIREATGERNETGMLKTSSANNNTRSEPELVITGKRTSHVILQSGNDDPNSGNSVYLETAYYTADDSGYHVTYNFSIEPLELDTRLEGKTLKIIVG
;
A
#
# COMPACT_ATOMS: atom_id res chain seq x y z
N MET A 1 45.77 -40.39 -18.49
CA MET A 1 45.13 -39.99 -17.21
C MET A 1 44.72 -38.52 -17.16
N GLN A 2 45.50 -37.58 -17.72
CA GLN A 2 45.20 -36.13 -17.69
C GLN A 2 43.93 -35.71 -18.47
N GLN A 3 43.61 -36.38 -19.58
CA GLN A 3 42.45 -36.04 -20.44
C GLN A 3 41.09 -36.31 -19.77
N ILE A 4 41.00 -37.38 -18.98
CA ILE A 4 39.76 -37.78 -18.27
C ILE A 4 39.43 -36.74 -17.19
N SER A 5 40.45 -36.19 -16.53
CA SER A 5 40.31 -35.16 -15.50
C SER A 5 39.71 -33.86 -16.05
N VAL A 6 40.08 -33.47 -17.28
CA VAL A 6 39.57 -32.25 -17.93
C VAL A 6 38.11 -32.44 -18.36
N GLN A 7 37.75 -33.60 -18.90
CA GLN A 7 36.35 -33.90 -19.25
C GLN A 7 35.44 -33.95 -18.02
N LEU A 8 35.93 -34.50 -16.91
CA LEU A 8 35.18 -34.51 -15.65
C LEU A 8 34.91 -33.09 -15.14
N LEU A 9 35.91 -32.20 -15.26
CA LEU A 9 35.77 -30.79 -14.88
C LEU A 9 34.72 -30.07 -15.72
N TYR A 10 34.71 -30.27 -17.04
CA TYR A 10 33.70 -29.69 -17.93
C TYR A 10 32.29 -30.20 -17.61
N PHE A 11 32.16 -31.50 -17.33
CA PHE A 11 30.88 -32.09 -16.98
C PHE A 11 30.33 -31.50 -15.66
N LEU A 12 31.21 -31.32 -14.66
CA LEU A 12 30.87 -30.71 -13.38
C LEU A 12 30.46 -29.23 -13.54
N LEU A 13 31.15 -28.49 -14.42
CA LEU A 13 30.81 -27.10 -14.74
C LEU A 13 29.42 -26.99 -15.38
N VAL A 14 29.08 -27.90 -16.31
CA VAL A 14 27.75 -27.93 -16.94
C VAL A 14 26.65 -28.23 -15.92
N ILE A 15 26.88 -29.16 -14.99
CA ILE A 15 25.94 -29.44 -13.90
C ILE A 15 25.79 -28.21 -13.00
N CYS A 16 26.89 -27.55 -12.62
CA CYS A 16 26.81 -26.35 -11.80
C CYS A 16 26.02 -25.23 -12.47
N ILE A 17 26.17 -25.03 -13.79
CA ILE A 17 25.41 -24.02 -14.54
C ILE A 17 23.94 -24.42 -14.66
N ALA A 18 23.63 -25.70 -14.88
CA ALA A 18 22.26 -26.21 -14.98
C ALA A 18 21.53 -26.25 -13.62
N CYS A 19 22.25 -26.37 -12.51
CA CYS A 19 21.71 -26.36 -11.16
C CYS A 19 21.56 -24.95 -10.56
N ILE A 20 22.02 -23.90 -11.27
CA ILE A 20 21.60 -22.54 -10.92
C ILE A 20 20.16 -22.41 -11.39
N GLU A 21 19.24 -22.75 -10.51
CA GLU A 21 17.84 -22.44 -10.71
C GLU A 21 17.74 -20.95 -11.06
N HIS A 22 17.14 -20.66 -12.23
CA HIS A 22 16.66 -19.33 -12.55
C HIS A 22 15.60 -19.00 -11.50
N ASN A 23 16.04 -18.41 -10.38
CA ASN A 23 15.17 -17.68 -9.48
C ASN A 23 14.58 -16.56 -10.31
N HIS A 24 13.45 -16.84 -10.95
CA HIS A 24 12.54 -15.82 -11.42
C HIS A 24 12.32 -14.91 -10.23
N ALA A 25 12.85 -13.69 -10.34
CA ALA A 25 12.56 -12.59 -9.45
C ALA A 25 11.07 -12.28 -9.59
N ALA A 26 10.24 -13.16 -9.03
CA ALA A 26 8.88 -12.86 -8.70
C ALA A 26 9.00 -11.75 -7.66
N THR A 27 8.71 -10.52 -8.08
CA THR A 27 8.39 -9.40 -7.19
C THR A 27 7.24 -9.84 -6.30
N LYS A 28 7.60 -10.54 -5.23
CA LYS A 28 6.67 -11.09 -4.26
C LYS A 28 6.36 -9.92 -3.35
N VAL A 29 5.14 -9.40 -3.46
CA VAL A 29 4.60 -8.46 -2.47
C VAL A 29 4.82 -9.12 -1.10
N LEU A 30 5.70 -8.53 -0.29
CA LEU A 30 6.15 -9.17 0.94
C LEU A 30 5.05 -9.14 1.99
N TYR A 31 4.26 -8.06 2.00
CA TYR A 31 3.12 -7.88 2.90
C TYR A 31 2.20 -6.78 2.37
N GLU A 32 0.91 -7.09 2.25
CA GLU A 32 -0.16 -6.10 2.10
C GLU A 32 -0.92 -6.08 3.42
N PHE A 33 -1.03 -4.92 4.06
CA PHE A 33 -1.75 -4.80 5.32
C PHE A 33 -2.75 -3.66 5.28
N HIS A 34 -3.95 -3.94 5.80
CA HIS A 34 -5.04 -3.01 5.92
C HIS A 34 -5.20 -2.66 7.40
N ILE A 35 -4.90 -1.42 7.78
CA ILE A 35 -5.11 -0.95 9.16
C ILE A 35 -6.43 -0.17 9.17
N ARG A 36 -7.45 -0.72 9.85
CA ARG A 36 -8.68 0.02 10.16
C ARG A 36 -8.40 0.96 11.33
N GLU A 37 -8.25 2.25 11.05
CA GLU A 37 -8.28 3.29 12.06
C GLU A 37 -9.74 3.69 12.35
N ALA A 38 -10.07 4.10 13.58
CA ALA A 38 -11.45 4.40 13.98
C ALA A 38 -12.13 5.48 13.12
N THR A 39 -11.34 6.35 12.49
CA THR A 39 -11.79 7.47 11.65
C THR A 39 -11.11 7.47 10.27
N GLY A 40 -10.51 6.36 9.85
CA GLY A 40 -9.72 6.35 8.62
C GLY A 40 -9.44 4.97 8.04
N GLU A 41 -9.12 4.98 6.75
CA GLU A 41 -8.65 3.81 6.01
C GLU A 41 -7.18 4.03 5.67
N ARG A 42 -6.33 3.05 6.01
CA ARG A 42 -4.90 3.06 5.66
C ARG A 42 -4.55 1.78 4.92
N ASN A 43 -4.09 1.96 3.68
CA ASN A 43 -3.60 0.90 2.81
C ASN A 43 -2.12 1.15 2.51
N GLU A 44 -1.26 0.19 2.84
CA GLU A 44 0.18 0.26 2.63
C GLU A 44 0.71 -0.95 1.88
N THR A 45 1.74 -0.72 1.07
CA THR A 45 2.45 -1.75 0.33
C THR A 45 3.95 -1.52 0.45
N GLY A 46 4.67 -2.55 0.89
CA GLY A 46 6.13 -2.58 0.89
C GLY A 46 6.67 -3.39 -0.28
N MET A 47 7.56 -2.79 -1.07
CA MET A 47 8.19 -3.44 -2.23
C MET A 47 9.73 -3.34 -2.12
N LEU A 48 10.39 -4.49 -2.17
CA LEU A 48 11.85 -4.55 -2.26
C LEU A 48 12.26 -4.55 -3.74
N LYS A 49 12.83 -3.44 -4.22
CA LYS A 49 13.41 -3.34 -5.55
C LYS A 49 14.82 -3.95 -5.52
N THR A 50 14.98 -5.09 -6.17
CA THR A 50 16.29 -5.66 -6.43
C THR A 50 16.73 -5.26 -7.83
N SER A 51 17.93 -4.71 -7.95
CA SER A 51 18.49 -4.37 -9.26
C SER A 51 18.99 -5.66 -9.90
N SER A 52 18.19 -6.26 -10.79
CA SER A 52 18.65 -7.40 -11.58
C SER A 52 18.14 -7.32 -13.01
N ALA A 53 19.00 -6.76 -13.86
CA ALA A 53 19.32 -7.17 -15.23
C ALA A 53 19.78 -5.95 -16.05
N ASN A 54 21.03 -6.00 -16.51
CA ASN A 54 21.76 -5.03 -17.33
C ASN A 54 22.42 -3.84 -16.62
N ASN A 55 23.73 -3.77 -16.85
CA ASN A 55 24.69 -2.71 -16.56
C ASN A 55 25.29 -2.73 -15.16
N ASN A 56 26.47 -3.38 -15.06
CA ASN A 56 27.75 -3.05 -14.40
C ASN A 56 27.84 -2.07 -13.20
N THR A 57 26.75 -1.64 -12.59
CA THR A 57 26.71 -0.85 -11.36
C THR A 57 25.92 -1.65 -10.35
N ARG A 58 26.63 -2.15 -9.34
CA ARG A 58 26.09 -2.90 -8.20
C ARG A 58 25.27 -1.93 -7.35
N SER A 59 24.02 -1.64 -7.74
CA SER A 59 23.10 -0.88 -6.90
C SER A 59 22.58 -1.76 -5.77
N GLU A 60 22.61 -1.22 -4.56
CA GLU A 60 22.08 -1.89 -3.38
C GLU A 60 20.56 -2.06 -3.50
N PRO A 61 19.99 -3.14 -2.94
CA PRO A 61 18.55 -3.35 -2.95
C PRO A 61 17.85 -2.23 -2.16
N GLU A 62 16.78 -1.69 -2.73
CA GLU A 62 16.02 -0.56 -2.16
C GLU A 62 14.66 -1.04 -1.65
N LEU A 63 14.30 -0.69 -0.40
CA LEU A 63 12.95 -0.87 0.13
C LEU A 63 12.13 0.39 -0.13
N VAL A 64 11.06 0.24 -0.91
CA VAL A 64 10.09 1.31 -1.16
C VAL A 64 8.79 1.00 -0.46
N ILE A 65 8.29 1.93 0.37
CA ILE A 65 7.00 1.84 1.05
C ILE A 65 6.07 2.86 0.43
N THR A 66 4.96 2.41 -0.13
CA THR A 66 3.90 3.31 -0.61
C THR A 66 2.64 3.12 0.22
N GLY A 67 1.88 4.20 0.39
CA GLY A 67 0.61 4.10 1.10
C GLY A 67 -0.37 5.19 0.73
N LYS A 68 -1.64 4.87 0.96
CA LYS A 68 -2.76 5.79 0.90
C LYS A 68 -3.44 5.81 2.26
N ARG A 69 -3.60 7.00 2.84
CA ARG A 69 -4.35 7.22 4.07
C ARG A 69 -5.49 8.17 3.78
N THR A 70 -6.72 7.75 4.07
CA THR A 70 -7.89 8.62 4.05
C THR A 70 -8.35 8.84 5.48
N SER A 71 -8.49 10.09 5.89
CA SER A 71 -9.04 10.49 7.19
C SER A 71 -10.22 11.42 6.99
N HIS A 72 -11.17 11.38 7.94
CA HIS A 72 -12.31 12.28 7.93
C HIS A 72 -12.56 12.87 9.33
N VAL A 73 -13.03 14.10 9.35
CA VAL A 73 -13.46 14.79 10.57
C VAL A 73 -14.78 15.50 10.29
N ILE A 74 -15.76 15.33 11.19
CA ILE A 74 -17.00 16.09 11.14
C ILE A 74 -16.75 17.47 11.73
N LEU A 75 -16.89 18.49 10.91
CA LEU A 75 -16.90 19.89 11.32
C LEU A 75 -18.32 20.22 11.75
N GLN A 76 -18.51 20.27 13.07
CA GLN A 76 -19.77 20.74 13.65
C GLN A 76 -19.82 22.25 13.48
N SER A 77 -20.90 22.74 12.91
CA SER A 77 -21.12 24.18 12.92
C SER A 77 -21.48 24.61 14.32
N GLY A 78 -20.73 25.56 14.87
CA GLY A 78 -20.94 26.06 16.23
C GLY A 78 -22.33 26.68 16.39
N ASN A 79 -22.75 26.90 17.64
CA ASN A 79 -24.01 27.55 18.04
C ASN A 79 -24.24 28.97 17.46
N ASP A 80 -23.35 29.47 16.61
CA ASP A 80 -23.31 30.84 16.12
C ASP A 80 -24.15 31.05 14.85
N ASP A 81 -24.47 29.99 14.09
CA ASP A 81 -25.39 30.08 12.93
C ASP A 81 -26.33 28.86 12.83
N PRO A 82 -27.63 28.99 13.17
CA PRO A 82 -28.59 27.89 13.14
C PRO A 82 -28.90 27.37 11.72
N ASN A 83 -28.45 28.06 10.66
CA ASN A 83 -28.61 27.62 9.27
C ASN A 83 -27.37 26.89 8.71
N SER A 84 -26.30 26.83 9.49
CA SER A 84 -25.05 26.22 9.05
C SER A 84 -25.07 24.72 9.33
N GLY A 85 -25.20 23.93 8.27
CA GLY A 85 -25.18 22.47 8.35
C GLY A 85 -23.80 21.95 8.75
N ASN A 86 -23.77 20.74 9.32
CA ASN A 86 -22.51 20.02 9.54
C ASN A 86 -21.79 19.82 8.20
N SER A 87 -20.47 19.79 8.22
CA SER A 87 -19.65 19.46 7.05
C SER A 87 -18.69 18.31 7.39
N VAL A 88 -18.31 17.52 6.40
CA VAL A 88 -17.23 16.54 6.52
C VAL A 88 -15.99 17.12 5.86
N TYR A 89 -14.90 17.21 6.61
CA TYR A 89 -13.56 17.39 6.06
C TYR A 89 -13.00 16.01 5.73
N LEU A 90 -12.61 15.80 4.48
CA LEU A 90 -11.90 14.61 4.03
C LEU A 90 -10.48 14.98 3.63
N GLU A 91 -9.52 14.18 4.09
CA GLU A 91 -8.11 14.31 3.72
C GLU A 91 -7.59 12.95 3.25
N THR A 92 -7.07 12.92 2.03
CA THR A 92 -6.37 11.76 1.46
C THR A 92 -4.90 12.10 1.27
N ALA A 93 -4.03 11.39 1.97
CA ALA A 93 -2.58 11.47 1.82
C ALA A 93 -2.07 10.26 1.01
N TYR A 94 -1.33 10.53 -0.06
CA TYR A 94 -0.57 9.55 -0.82
C TYR A 94 0.90 9.74 -0.48
N TYR A 95 1.58 8.70 -0.01
CA TYR A 95 2.99 8.81 0.38
C TYR A 95 3.85 7.69 -0.19
N THR A 96 5.12 8.04 -0.38
CA THR A 96 6.19 7.14 -0.80
C THR A 96 7.40 7.39 0.10
N ALA A 97 7.91 6.34 0.73
CA ALA A 97 9.20 6.33 1.40
C ALA A 97 10.18 5.52 0.53
N ASP A 98 11.26 6.16 0.10
CA ASP A 98 12.31 5.58 -0.76
C ASP A 98 13.70 6.06 -0.32
N ASP A 99 14.75 5.76 -1.07
CA ASP A 99 16.12 6.16 -0.74
C ASP A 99 16.35 7.68 -0.72
N SER A 100 15.46 8.44 -1.38
CA SER A 100 15.51 9.89 -1.49
C SER A 100 14.71 10.60 -0.39
N GLY A 101 13.97 9.85 0.44
CA GLY A 101 13.28 10.34 1.62
C GLY A 101 11.79 10.02 1.63
N TYR A 102 11.02 10.87 2.32
CA TYR A 102 9.57 10.72 2.48
C TYR A 102 8.85 11.78 1.65
N HIS A 103 8.05 11.32 0.68
CA HIS A 103 7.30 12.17 -0.24
C HIS A 103 5.81 12.01 0.03
N VAL A 104 5.08 13.12 0.13
CA VAL A 104 3.63 13.10 0.41
C VAL A 104 2.90 14.06 -0.50
N THR A 105 1.76 13.61 -1.03
CA THR A 105 0.79 14.44 -1.74
C THR A 105 -0.54 14.39 -0.98
N TYR A 106 -1.10 15.57 -0.70
CA TYR A 106 -2.35 15.72 0.03
C TYR A 106 -3.46 16.18 -0.89
N ASN A 107 -4.61 15.50 -0.82
CA ASN A 107 -5.86 15.92 -1.43
C ASN A 107 -6.89 16.10 -0.33
N PHE A 108 -7.45 17.30 -0.21
CA PHE A 108 -8.49 17.60 0.77
C PHE A 108 -9.77 18.08 0.10
N SER A 109 -10.92 17.73 0.69
CA SER A 109 -12.23 18.27 0.33
C SER A 109 -13.04 18.58 1.59
N ILE A 110 -13.95 19.54 1.46
CA ILE A 110 -14.97 19.83 2.48
C ILE A 110 -16.31 19.70 1.78
N GLU A 111 -17.15 18.81 2.29
CA GLU A 111 -18.47 18.53 1.72
C GLU A 111 -19.55 18.71 2.80
N PRO A 112 -20.72 19.26 2.45
CA PRO A 112 -21.83 19.35 3.39
C PRO A 112 -22.28 17.94 3.81
N LEU A 113 -22.45 17.75 5.12
CA LEU A 113 -22.94 16.52 5.71
C LEU A 113 -24.45 16.59 5.88
N GLU A 114 -25.19 16.00 4.93
CA GLU A 114 -26.62 15.76 5.11
C GLU A 114 -26.83 14.61 6.09
N LEU A 115 -26.97 14.94 7.37
CA LEU A 115 -27.53 14.02 8.35
C LEU A 115 -29.01 13.88 8.02
N ASP A 116 -29.40 12.83 7.30
CA ASP A 116 -30.81 12.50 7.12
C ASP A 116 -31.39 12.11 8.49
N THR A 117 -31.91 13.10 9.22
CA THR A 117 -32.49 12.91 10.55
C THR A 117 -33.84 12.20 10.50
N ARG A 118 -34.32 11.84 9.30
CA ARG A 118 -35.59 11.14 9.14
C ARG A 118 -35.34 9.65 9.30
N LEU A 119 -35.69 9.12 10.48
CA LEU A 119 -35.93 7.69 10.65
C LEU A 119 -36.88 7.22 9.55
N GLU A 120 -36.40 6.36 8.65
CA GLU A 120 -37.28 5.76 7.66
C GLU A 120 -38.41 5.00 8.37
N GLY A 121 -39.67 5.24 7.99
CA GLY A 121 -40.84 4.65 8.66
C GLY A 121 -40.83 3.12 8.71
N LYS A 122 -40.05 2.48 7.84
CA LYS A 122 -39.80 1.02 7.82
C LYS A 122 -38.96 0.52 9.01
N THR A 123 -38.24 1.40 9.69
CA THR A 123 -37.42 1.09 10.88
C THR A 123 -38.29 0.99 12.15
N LEU A 124 -39.48 1.59 12.16
CA LEU A 124 -40.47 1.47 13.25
C LEU A 124 -41.34 0.23 13.04
N LYS A 125 -40.75 -0.97 12.97
CA LYS A 125 -41.54 -2.21 13.06
C LYS A 125 -41.90 -2.45 14.52
N ILE A 126 -43.05 -1.93 14.95
CA ILE A 126 -43.64 -2.27 16.24
C ILE A 126 -44.02 -3.75 16.17
N ILE A 127 -43.31 -4.60 16.91
CA ILE A 127 -43.79 -5.96 17.21
C ILE A 127 -44.90 -5.76 18.26
N VAL A 128 -46.14 -5.66 17.82
CA VAL A 128 -47.30 -5.84 18.70
C VAL A 128 -47.54 -7.34 18.79
N GLY A 129 -47.45 -7.87 20.01
CA GLY A 129 -47.77 -9.26 20.35
C GLY A 129 -49.27 -9.53 20.40
#